data_AF-A0A1H9WQN5-F1
#
_entry.id   AF-A0A1H9WQN5-F1
#
_cell.length_a   1.000
_cell.length_b   1.000
_cell.length_c   1.000
_cell.angle_alpha   90.00
_cell.angle_beta   90.00
_cell.angle_gamma   90.00
#
_symmetry.space_group_name_H-M   'P 1'
#
loop_
_entity.id
_entity.type
_entity.pdbx_description
1 polymer ?
#
loop_
_entity_poly.entity_id
_entity_poly.type
_entity_poly.pdbx_seq_one_letter_code
_entity_poly.pdbx_strand_id
1 'polypeptide(L)'
;MTGPSAVVIADSTCEGSVRLTTMEIRFHRFILPQLNSHRVFSRNSSSSRAIPVSRQLANLGDQRAAPLSWPAEKRGMQGGLALEDPTEAQAIWHDLGKVATEAAEALQATGLHKSVTNRVLEPFMWHTSVVTSTAWGNFFLQRDSELAQPEVRALAQAMAVALAGSTPRQLRAGEWHLPYVSERDAGLADSPFDDQPDLLPRISAARCARTSYLTHDGRSDPSADLKLFDKLISADPPHWSPLEHVATPWPENRAQGELRFTDRHGARQELPLTHLPRVGNLLGWRSLRTEVEAAQGARTFT
;
A
#
# COMPACT_ATOMS: atom_id res chain seq x y z
N MET A 1 -15.34 12.74 -3.52
CA MET A 1 -14.47 12.18 -4.58
C MET A 1 -15.30 11.24 -5.42
N THR A 2 -15.17 11.28 -6.74
CA THR A 2 -16.03 10.57 -7.69
C THR A 2 -15.33 9.41 -8.42
N GLY A 3 -14.04 9.16 -8.14
CA GLY A 3 -13.27 8.13 -8.85
C GLY A 3 -11.99 7.71 -8.10
N PRO A 4 -11.29 6.69 -8.62
CA PRO A 4 -9.98 6.29 -8.10
C PRO A 4 -8.96 7.42 -8.12
N SER A 5 -8.03 7.40 -7.18
CA SER A 5 -6.96 8.41 -7.08
C SER A 5 -5.62 7.77 -6.68
N ALA A 6 -4.55 8.48 -6.97
CA ALA A 6 -3.19 8.12 -6.59
C ALA A 6 -2.40 9.38 -6.22
N VAL A 7 -1.60 9.28 -5.15
CA VAL A 7 -0.68 10.33 -4.72
C VAL A 7 0.68 9.66 -4.50
N VAL A 8 1.72 10.20 -5.13
CA VAL A 8 3.10 9.78 -4.84
C VAL A 8 3.50 10.34 -3.49
N ILE A 9 3.75 9.46 -2.53
CA ILE A 9 4.10 9.82 -1.15
C ILE A 9 5.60 9.67 -0.85
N ALA A 10 6.34 9.01 -1.75
CA ALA A 10 7.79 9.07 -1.83
C ALA A 10 8.24 8.64 -3.24
N ASP A 11 9.28 9.28 -3.75
CA ASP A 11 9.87 8.96 -5.05
C ASP A 11 11.38 9.16 -4.99
N SER A 12 12.14 8.16 -5.41
CA SER A 12 13.57 8.15 -5.24
C SER A 12 14.30 7.45 -6.37
N THR A 13 15.52 7.93 -6.63
CA THR A 13 16.44 7.34 -7.59
C THR A 13 17.84 7.35 -6.99
N CYS A 14 18.72 6.46 -7.42
CA CYS A 14 20.14 6.45 -7.08
C CYS A 14 20.93 6.15 -8.35
N GLU A 15 22.19 6.59 -8.40
CA GLU A 15 23.10 6.18 -9.47
C GLU A 15 23.16 4.65 -9.52
N GLY A 16 22.97 4.08 -10.71
CA GLY A 16 22.96 2.63 -10.88
C GLY A 16 21.72 1.90 -10.31
N SER A 17 20.71 2.57 -9.74
CA SER A 17 19.45 1.94 -9.28
C SER A 17 18.25 2.21 -10.22
N VAL A 18 17.14 1.49 -10.03
CA VAL A 18 15.86 1.79 -10.71
C VAL A 18 15.11 2.83 -9.89
N ARG A 19 14.37 3.75 -10.52
CA ARG A 19 13.44 4.62 -9.80
C ARG A 19 12.49 3.79 -8.92
N LEU A 20 12.45 4.12 -7.63
CA LEU A 20 11.55 3.52 -6.64
C LEU A 20 10.50 4.55 -6.27
N THR A 21 9.24 4.16 -6.39
CA THR A 21 8.12 5.04 -6.07
C THR A 21 7.20 4.33 -5.09
N THR A 22 6.67 5.10 -4.14
CA THR A 22 5.60 4.69 -3.24
C THR A 22 4.39 5.59 -3.45
N MET A 23 3.23 4.99 -3.65
CA MET A 23 1.96 5.69 -3.86
C MET A 23 0.95 5.31 -2.78
N GLU A 24 0.23 6.30 -2.27
CA GLU A 24 -1.08 6.06 -1.66
C GLU A 24 -2.12 6.06 -2.78
N ILE A 25 -2.91 4.99 -2.87
CA ILE A 25 -3.96 4.84 -3.86
C ILE A 25 -5.30 4.61 -3.20
N ARG A 26 -6.35 5.19 -3.77
CA ARG A 26 -7.74 4.97 -3.35
C ARG A 26 -8.56 4.48 -4.53
N PHE A 27 -9.34 3.41 -4.34
CA PHE A 27 -10.08 2.76 -5.41
C PHE A 27 -11.26 1.93 -4.90
N HIS A 28 -12.08 1.39 -5.79
CA HIS A 28 -13.22 0.55 -5.44
C HIS A 28 -12.78 -0.75 -4.76
N ARG A 29 -13.32 -1.05 -3.57
CA ARG A 29 -12.89 -2.22 -2.80
C ARG A 29 -13.05 -3.55 -3.57
N PHE A 30 -14.04 -3.64 -4.45
CA PHE A 30 -14.30 -4.83 -5.27
C PHE A 30 -13.23 -5.11 -6.35
N ILE A 31 -12.37 -4.14 -6.72
CA ILE A 31 -11.24 -4.40 -7.63
C ILE A 31 -9.94 -4.78 -6.92
N LEU A 32 -9.93 -4.89 -5.58
CA LEU A 32 -8.73 -5.31 -4.83
C LEU A 32 -8.10 -6.62 -5.37
N PRO A 33 -8.86 -7.67 -5.74
CA PRO A 33 -8.27 -8.87 -6.32
C PRO A 33 -7.45 -8.60 -7.59
N GLN A 34 -7.88 -7.64 -8.42
CA GLN A 34 -7.16 -7.27 -9.65
C GLN A 34 -5.84 -6.58 -9.33
N LEU A 35 -5.82 -5.66 -8.36
CA LEU A 35 -4.58 -5.07 -7.87
C LEU A 35 -3.66 -6.15 -7.28
N ASN A 36 -4.22 -7.07 -6.50
CA ASN A 36 -3.48 -8.13 -5.81
C ASN A 36 -2.78 -9.12 -6.75
N SER A 37 -3.28 -9.28 -7.99
CA SER A 37 -2.67 -10.11 -9.03
C SER A 37 -1.28 -9.64 -9.47
N HIS A 38 -0.94 -8.36 -9.27
CA HIS A 38 0.38 -7.83 -9.59
C HIS A 38 1.35 -8.09 -8.45
N ARG A 39 2.13 -9.16 -8.56
CA ARG A 39 3.03 -9.66 -7.50
C ARG A 39 4.28 -8.78 -7.26
N VAL A 40 4.61 -7.91 -8.21
CA VAL A 40 5.78 -7.00 -8.11
C VAL A 40 5.55 -5.82 -7.17
N PHE A 41 4.35 -5.70 -6.59
CA PHE A 41 3.98 -4.63 -5.67
C PHE A 41 4.15 -5.06 -4.21
N SER A 42 4.93 -4.28 -3.45
CA SER A 42 4.86 -4.29 -1.99
C SER A 42 3.65 -3.47 -1.57
N ARG A 43 2.86 -4.00 -0.63
CA ARG A 43 1.52 -3.46 -0.34
C ARG A 43 1.16 -3.50 1.14
N ASN A 44 0.56 -2.42 1.60
CA ASN A 44 -0.26 -2.40 2.80
C ASN A 44 -1.65 -1.86 2.44
N SER A 45 -2.68 -2.63 2.77
CA SER A 45 -4.07 -2.34 2.41
C SER A 45 -4.92 -2.11 3.66
N SER A 46 -5.89 -1.20 3.58
CA SER A 46 -6.80 -0.94 4.69
C SER A 46 -7.63 -2.19 5.02
N SER A 47 -7.70 -2.58 6.29
CA SER A 47 -8.35 -3.82 6.69
C SER A 47 -9.75 -3.59 7.23
N SER A 48 -10.75 -4.18 6.58
CA SER A 48 -12.13 -4.22 7.11
C SER A 48 -12.21 -4.93 8.46
N ARG A 49 -11.26 -5.81 8.79
CA ARG A 49 -11.17 -6.45 10.11
C ARG A 49 -10.66 -5.51 11.19
N ALA A 50 -9.87 -4.49 10.83
CA ALA A 50 -9.27 -3.56 11.79
C ALA A 50 -10.26 -2.44 12.18
N ILE A 51 -11.04 -1.95 11.21
CA ILE A 51 -11.91 -0.79 11.38
C ILE A 51 -13.24 -1.17 12.07
N PRO A 52 -13.69 -0.47 13.13
CA PRO A 52 -15.00 -0.69 13.75
C PRO A 52 -16.17 -0.55 12.76
N VAL A 53 -17.23 -1.35 12.92
CA VAL A 53 -18.41 -1.32 12.04
C VAL A 53 -19.04 0.07 11.99
N SER A 54 -19.25 0.71 13.15
CA SER A 54 -19.81 2.07 13.24
C SER A 54 -19.02 3.10 12.43
N ARG A 55 -17.69 3.00 12.42
CA ARG A 55 -16.83 3.86 11.61
C ARG A 55 -16.98 3.56 10.12
N GLN A 56 -17.14 2.29 9.74
CA GLN A 56 -17.40 1.95 8.34
C GLN A 56 -18.74 2.49 7.86
N LEU A 57 -19.81 2.32 8.64
CA LEU A 57 -21.14 2.84 8.31
C LEU A 57 -21.11 4.37 8.11
N ALA A 58 -20.44 5.09 9.00
CA ALA A 58 -20.24 6.54 8.87
C ALA A 58 -19.46 6.92 7.60
N ASN A 59 -18.45 6.13 7.21
CA ASN A 59 -17.68 6.36 5.99
C ASN A 59 -18.47 6.07 4.71
N LEU A 60 -19.44 5.14 4.74
CA LEU A 60 -20.24 4.80 3.56
C LEU A 60 -21.25 5.90 3.24
N GLY A 61 -22.02 6.39 4.22
CA GLY A 61 -22.94 7.55 4.12
C GLY A 61 -23.40 7.92 2.70
N ASP A 62 -23.10 9.16 2.29
CA ASP A 62 -23.37 9.68 0.93
C ASP A 62 -22.24 9.37 -0.09
N GLN A 63 -21.18 8.67 0.33
CA GLN A 63 -19.97 8.44 -0.47
C GLN A 63 -19.74 6.98 -0.85
N ARG A 64 -20.81 6.18 -0.90
CA ARG A 64 -20.76 4.79 -1.36
C ARG A 64 -20.10 4.70 -2.73
N ALA A 65 -19.19 3.74 -2.88
CA ALA A 65 -18.55 3.46 -4.15
C ALA A 65 -19.57 2.82 -5.10
N ALA A 66 -19.52 3.22 -6.37
CA ALA A 66 -20.43 2.74 -7.41
C ALA A 66 -19.65 2.52 -8.72
N PRO A 67 -20.12 1.61 -9.61
CA PRO A 67 -19.48 1.40 -10.90
C PRO A 67 -19.27 2.71 -11.67
N LEU A 68 -18.09 2.86 -12.30
CA LEU A 68 -17.78 4.00 -13.16
C LEU A 68 -18.50 3.93 -14.50
N SER A 69 -18.98 2.75 -14.90
CA SER A 69 -19.80 2.58 -16.09
C SER A 69 -20.89 1.54 -15.86
N TRP A 70 -21.91 1.58 -16.74
CA TRP A 70 -23.10 0.74 -16.71
C TRP A 70 -23.27 0.05 -18.07
N PRO A 71 -22.39 -0.91 -18.40
CA PRO A 71 -22.42 -1.57 -19.70
C PRO A 71 -23.59 -2.56 -19.78
N ALA A 72 -24.16 -2.70 -20.97
CA ALA A 72 -25.09 -3.77 -21.32
C ALA A 72 -24.39 -5.14 -21.27
N GLU A 73 -25.18 -6.19 -21.04
CA GLU A 73 -24.69 -7.57 -21.01
C GLU A 73 -24.14 -7.99 -22.38
N LYS A 74 -23.02 -8.72 -22.37
CA LYS A 74 -22.36 -9.24 -23.57
C LYS A 74 -21.59 -10.51 -23.22
N ARG A 75 -21.64 -11.51 -24.11
CA ARG A 75 -20.86 -12.75 -23.96
C ARG A 75 -19.36 -12.44 -23.81
N GLY A 76 -18.76 -12.99 -22.75
CA GLY A 76 -17.33 -12.86 -22.45
C GLY A 76 -17.09 -12.22 -21.07
N MET A 77 -15.87 -11.74 -20.83
CA MET A 77 -15.51 -11.07 -19.57
C MET A 77 -15.76 -9.55 -19.59
N GLN A 78 -16.02 -8.97 -20.76
CA GLN A 78 -16.11 -7.52 -20.96
C GLN A 78 -17.56 -7.09 -21.13
N GLY A 79 -17.89 -5.92 -20.60
CA GLY A 79 -19.18 -5.27 -20.83
C GLY A 79 -19.38 -4.88 -22.29
N GLY A 80 -20.64 -4.81 -22.72
CA GLY A 80 -21.05 -4.22 -23.99
C GLY A 80 -20.97 -2.70 -24.00
N LEU A 81 -21.71 -2.07 -24.92
CA LEU A 81 -21.92 -0.63 -24.91
C LEU A 81 -22.66 -0.22 -23.63
N ALA A 82 -22.53 1.05 -23.23
CA ALA A 82 -23.32 1.58 -22.13
C ALA A 82 -24.82 1.36 -22.38
N LEU A 83 -25.58 1.07 -21.33
CA LEU A 83 -27.03 1.09 -21.39
C LEU A 83 -27.50 2.46 -21.90
N GLU A 84 -28.53 2.46 -22.76
CA GLU A 84 -29.13 3.71 -23.25
C GLU A 84 -29.71 4.53 -22.08
N ASP A 85 -30.33 3.86 -21.11
CA ASP A 85 -30.78 4.42 -19.85
C ASP A 85 -30.33 3.54 -18.66
N PRO A 86 -29.28 3.93 -17.92
CA PRO A 86 -28.81 3.19 -16.74
C PRO A 86 -29.54 3.57 -15.44
N THR A 87 -30.54 4.47 -15.47
CA THR A 87 -31.14 5.08 -14.28
C THR A 87 -31.70 4.04 -13.30
N GLU A 88 -32.43 3.04 -13.80
CA GLU A 88 -33.00 1.99 -12.96
C GLU A 88 -31.89 1.11 -12.32
N ALA A 89 -30.87 0.72 -13.10
CA ALA A 89 -29.74 -0.06 -12.59
C ALA A 89 -28.95 0.69 -11.52
N GLN A 90 -28.75 2.00 -11.71
CA GLN A 90 -28.11 2.89 -10.74
C GLN A 90 -28.92 2.99 -9.45
N ALA A 91 -30.24 3.14 -9.56
CA ALA A 91 -31.15 3.19 -8.41
C ALA A 91 -31.10 1.89 -7.61
N ILE A 92 -31.19 0.73 -8.29
CA ILE A 92 -31.08 -0.60 -7.65
C ILE A 92 -29.75 -0.74 -6.93
N TRP A 93 -28.62 -0.40 -7.56
CA TRP A 93 -27.31 -0.46 -6.92
C TRP A 93 -27.22 0.41 -5.67
N HIS A 94 -27.75 1.63 -5.75
CA HIS A 94 -27.78 2.55 -4.63
C HIS A 94 -28.62 2.02 -3.46
N ASP A 95 -29.77 1.43 -3.76
CA ASP A 95 -30.65 0.84 -2.74
C ASP A 95 -30.06 -0.42 -2.12
N LEU A 96 -29.36 -1.26 -2.89
CA LEU A 96 -28.56 -2.37 -2.34
C LEU A 96 -27.52 -1.89 -1.32
N GLY A 97 -26.90 -0.73 -1.57
CA GLY A 97 -25.98 -0.11 -0.63
C GLY A 97 -26.62 0.31 0.70
N LYS A 98 -27.89 0.76 0.67
CA LYS A 98 -28.67 1.06 1.89
C LYS A 98 -29.00 -0.23 2.64
N VAL A 99 -29.51 -1.24 1.94
CA VAL A 99 -29.84 -2.55 2.53
C VAL A 99 -28.60 -3.18 3.18
N ALA A 100 -27.43 -3.07 2.55
CA ALA A 100 -26.18 -3.57 3.13
C ALA A 100 -25.78 -2.83 4.42
N THR A 101 -26.06 -1.52 4.50
CA THR A 101 -25.80 -0.69 5.69
C THR A 101 -26.72 -1.12 6.84
N GLU A 102 -28.02 -1.25 6.58
CA GLU A 102 -29.01 -1.74 7.56
C GLU A 102 -28.70 -3.17 8.03
N ALA A 103 -28.31 -4.06 7.10
CA ALA A 103 -27.92 -5.42 7.44
C ALA A 103 -26.66 -5.45 8.31
N ALA A 104 -25.66 -4.59 8.04
CA ALA A 104 -24.46 -4.50 8.87
C ALA A 104 -24.78 -3.99 10.29
N GLU A 105 -25.71 -3.05 10.44
CA GLU A 105 -26.20 -2.59 11.75
C GLU A 105 -26.91 -3.71 12.51
N ALA A 106 -27.81 -4.43 11.85
CA ALA A 106 -28.50 -5.58 12.43
C ALA A 106 -27.51 -6.68 12.86
N LEU A 107 -26.55 -7.02 12.00
CA LEU A 107 -25.48 -7.97 12.33
C LEU A 107 -24.63 -7.49 13.51
N GLN A 108 -24.29 -6.20 13.57
CA GLN A 108 -23.56 -5.64 14.71
C GLN A 108 -24.36 -5.77 16.00
N ALA A 109 -25.67 -5.54 15.97
CA ALA A 109 -26.55 -5.65 17.13
C ALA A 109 -26.64 -7.08 17.69
N THR A 110 -26.44 -8.12 16.84
CA THR A 110 -26.33 -9.51 17.33
C THR A 110 -25.05 -9.81 18.12
N GLY A 111 -24.08 -8.89 18.11
CA GLY A 111 -22.74 -9.10 18.67
C GLY A 111 -21.75 -9.74 17.69
N LEU A 112 -22.10 -9.87 16.40
CA LEU A 112 -21.20 -10.43 15.39
C LEU A 112 -19.94 -9.55 15.23
N HIS A 113 -18.77 -10.21 15.26
CA HIS A 113 -17.49 -9.52 15.19
C HIS A 113 -17.29 -8.81 13.85
N LYS A 114 -16.69 -7.60 13.90
CA LYS A 114 -16.42 -6.71 12.75
C LYS A 114 -15.74 -7.37 11.55
N SER A 115 -14.93 -8.42 11.78
CA SER A 115 -14.25 -9.15 10.69
C SER A 115 -15.20 -9.86 9.72
N VAL A 116 -16.41 -10.17 10.18
CA VAL A 116 -17.49 -10.77 9.38
C VAL A 116 -18.52 -9.70 9.03
N THR A 117 -18.97 -8.91 10.00
CA THR A 117 -19.98 -7.87 9.79
C THR A 117 -19.61 -6.89 8.68
N ASN A 118 -18.36 -6.43 8.61
CA ASN A 118 -17.95 -5.47 7.58
C ASN A 118 -17.90 -6.06 6.15
N ARG A 119 -18.05 -7.39 5.97
CA ARG A 119 -17.98 -8.01 4.64
C ARG A 119 -19.15 -7.64 3.75
N VAL A 120 -20.34 -7.45 4.33
CA VAL A 120 -21.54 -7.08 3.57
C VAL A 120 -21.42 -5.68 2.95
N LEU A 121 -20.53 -4.84 3.49
CA LEU A 121 -20.30 -3.48 3.03
C LEU A 121 -19.26 -3.39 1.89
N GLU A 122 -18.41 -4.41 1.71
CA GLU A 122 -17.27 -4.34 0.79
C GLU A 122 -17.61 -3.97 -0.67
N PRO A 123 -18.76 -4.38 -1.26
CA PRO A 123 -19.14 -3.93 -2.60
C PRO A 123 -19.31 -2.42 -2.76
N PHE A 124 -19.60 -1.70 -1.67
CA PHE A 124 -19.92 -0.27 -1.68
C PHE A 124 -18.81 0.59 -1.06
N MET A 125 -17.66 -0.01 -0.76
CA MET A 125 -16.57 0.66 -0.09
C MET A 125 -15.53 1.21 -1.06
N TRP A 126 -15.01 2.40 -0.74
CA TRP A 126 -13.69 2.80 -1.17
C TRP A 126 -12.62 2.09 -0.33
N HIS A 127 -11.48 1.85 -0.94
CA HIS A 127 -10.36 1.15 -0.34
C HIS A 127 -9.08 1.96 -0.56
N THR A 128 -8.26 2.05 0.47
CA THR A 128 -6.95 2.72 0.42
C THR A 128 -5.85 1.67 0.55
N SER A 129 -4.84 1.78 -0.30
CA SER A 129 -3.62 0.98 -0.20
C SER A 129 -2.39 1.85 -0.40
N VAL A 130 -1.30 1.48 0.28
CA VAL A 130 0.05 1.98 0.00
C VAL A 130 0.73 0.95 -0.86
N VAL A 131 1.34 1.38 -1.97
CA VAL A 131 1.98 0.51 -2.96
C VAL A 131 3.37 1.03 -3.27
N THR A 132 4.38 0.17 -3.13
CA THR A 132 5.77 0.47 -3.52
C THR A 132 6.22 -0.47 -4.62
N SER A 133 6.88 0.09 -5.64
CA SER A 133 7.42 -0.71 -6.76
C SER A 133 8.52 0.04 -7.52
N THR A 134 9.40 -0.72 -8.14
CA THR A 134 10.33 -0.27 -9.21
C THR A 134 9.83 -0.63 -10.61
N ALA A 135 8.73 -1.36 -10.71
CA ALA A 135 8.22 -1.94 -11.94
C ALA A 135 6.73 -1.63 -12.13
N TRP A 136 6.45 -0.56 -12.88
CA TRP A 136 5.08 -0.10 -13.15
C TRP A 136 4.61 -0.41 -14.57
N GLY A 137 5.53 -0.56 -15.53
CA GLY A 137 5.21 -0.66 -16.97
C GLY A 137 4.24 -1.79 -17.31
N ASN A 138 4.44 -3.00 -16.75
CA ASN A 138 3.52 -4.12 -16.97
C ASN A 138 2.11 -3.86 -16.40
N PHE A 139 2.01 -3.18 -15.24
CA PHE A 139 0.72 -2.83 -14.67
C PHE A 139 -0.05 -1.88 -15.58
N PHE A 140 0.60 -0.81 -16.05
CA PHE A 140 -0.02 0.15 -16.97
C PHE A 140 -0.38 -0.51 -18.31
N LEU A 141 0.51 -1.31 -18.88
CA LEU A 141 0.24 -2.03 -20.14
C LEU A 141 -1.03 -2.90 -20.06
N GLN A 142 -1.25 -3.59 -18.94
CA GLN A 142 -2.40 -4.48 -18.79
C GLN A 142 -3.67 -3.77 -18.32
N ARG A 143 -3.53 -2.70 -17.53
CA ARG A 143 -4.66 -2.10 -16.80
C ARG A 143 -5.11 -0.77 -17.37
N ASP A 144 -4.22 0.01 -18.00
CA ASP A 144 -4.63 1.13 -18.86
C ASP A 144 -4.93 0.62 -20.27
N SER A 145 -5.98 -0.21 -20.36
CA SER A 145 -6.44 -0.84 -21.58
C SER A 145 -7.95 -0.73 -21.67
N GLU A 146 -8.50 -0.59 -22.87
CA GLU A 146 -9.95 -0.62 -23.11
C GLU A 146 -10.58 -1.97 -22.77
N LEU A 147 -9.77 -3.04 -22.76
CA LEU A 147 -10.19 -4.39 -22.37
C LEU A 147 -10.25 -4.58 -20.85
N ALA A 148 -9.69 -3.63 -20.08
CA ALA A 148 -9.71 -3.68 -18.63
C ALA A 148 -11.03 -3.12 -18.08
N GLN A 149 -11.41 -3.61 -16.90
CA GLN A 149 -12.57 -3.06 -16.20
C GLN A 149 -12.37 -1.55 -15.93
N PRO A 150 -13.38 -0.69 -16.15
CA PRO A 150 -13.24 0.76 -16.04
C PRO A 150 -12.63 1.25 -14.73
N GLU A 151 -12.95 0.63 -13.59
CA GLU A 151 -12.41 1.03 -12.29
C GLU A 151 -10.90 0.80 -12.16
N VAL A 152 -10.38 -0.35 -12.64
CA VAL A 152 -8.93 -0.62 -12.58
C VAL A 152 -8.18 0.21 -13.63
N ARG A 153 -8.83 0.51 -14.77
CA ARG A 153 -8.30 1.41 -15.78
C ARG A 153 -8.15 2.82 -15.25
N ALA A 154 -9.20 3.38 -14.66
CA ALA A 154 -9.16 4.71 -14.04
C ALA A 154 -8.11 4.79 -12.94
N LEU A 155 -7.95 3.73 -12.13
CA LEU A 155 -6.87 3.65 -11.15
C LEU A 155 -5.48 3.66 -11.83
N ALA A 156 -5.28 2.85 -12.87
CA ALA A 156 -4.00 2.78 -13.59
C ALA A 156 -3.62 4.13 -14.21
N GLN A 157 -4.59 4.84 -14.79
CA GLN A 157 -4.42 6.18 -15.33
C GLN A 157 -4.05 7.20 -14.25
N ALA A 158 -4.77 7.20 -13.12
CA ALA A 158 -4.46 8.08 -11.99
C ALA A 158 -3.04 7.83 -11.46
N MET A 159 -2.62 6.57 -11.35
CA MET A 159 -1.26 6.19 -10.94
C MET A 159 -0.21 6.61 -11.96
N ALA A 160 -0.47 6.46 -13.26
CA ALA A 160 0.44 6.88 -14.32
C ALA A 160 0.63 8.41 -14.34
N VAL A 161 -0.46 9.17 -14.18
CA VAL A 161 -0.42 10.63 -14.05
C VAL A 161 0.37 11.06 -12.82
N ALA A 162 0.11 10.45 -11.66
CA ALA A 162 0.84 10.76 -10.43
C ALA A 162 2.34 10.46 -10.55
N LEU A 163 2.71 9.34 -11.19
CA LEU A 163 4.11 8.98 -11.45
C LEU A 163 4.80 9.96 -12.41
N ALA A 164 4.13 10.33 -13.50
CA ALA A 164 4.66 11.24 -14.51
C ALA A 164 4.82 12.67 -13.95
N GLY A 165 3.92 13.09 -13.06
CA GLY A 165 3.96 14.40 -12.40
C GLY A 165 4.93 14.48 -11.21
N SER A 166 5.55 13.37 -10.81
CA SER A 166 6.50 13.34 -9.69
C SER A 166 7.94 13.41 -10.17
N THR A 167 8.77 14.18 -9.45
CA THR A 167 10.22 14.28 -9.66
C THR A 167 10.94 13.47 -8.57
N PRO A 168 11.72 12.44 -8.92
CA PRO A 168 12.37 11.59 -7.94
C PRO A 168 13.49 12.34 -7.21
N ARG A 169 13.60 12.11 -5.90
CA ARG A 169 14.75 12.56 -5.11
C ARG A 169 15.96 11.67 -5.39
N GLN A 170 17.09 12.28 -5.77
CA GLN A 170 18.36 11.58 -5.87
C GLN A 170 18.85 11.22 -4.46
N LEU A 171 19.10 9.94 -4.22
CA LEU A 171 19.66 9.42 -2.98
C LEU A 171 21.13 9.03 -3.15
N ARG A 172 21.88 9.11 -2.06
CA ARG A 172 23.24 8.56 -1.91
C ARG A 172 23.21 7.19 -1.23
N ALA A 173 24.32 6.46 -1.30
CA ALA A 173 24.50 5.25 -0.53
C ALA A 173 24.31 5.53 0.97
N GLY A 174 23.50 4.71 1.65
CA GLY A 174 23.14 4.88 3.06
C GLY A 174 21.94 5.80 3.32
N GLU A 175 21.46 6.55 2.34
CA GLU A 175 20.20 7.30 2.46
C GLU A 175 18.98 6.38 2.24
N TRP A 176 17.79 6.87 2.61
CA TRP A 176 16.56 6.05 2.63
C TRP A 176 15.43 6.67 1.81
N HIS A 177 14.68 5.80 1.12
CA HIS A 177 13.34 6.05 0.61
C HIS A 177 12.36 5.92 1.77
N LEU A 178 11.72 7.04 2.14
CA LEU A 178 10.95 7.19 3.37
C LEU A 178 9.51 7.69 3.10
N PRO A 179 8.56 6.81 2.72
CA PRO A 179 7.16 7.19 2.57
C PRO A 179 6.59 7.83 3.83
N TYR A 180 5.73 8.86 3.66
CA TYR A 180 5.13 9.64 4.74
C TYR A 180 6.11 10.36 5.68
N VAL A 181 7.38 10.49 5.32
CA VAL A 181 8.35 11.36 6.00
C VAL A 181 8.58 12.58 5.12
N SER A 182 8.51 13.76 5.74
CA SER A 182 8.61 15.05 5.07
C SER A 182 9.76 15.89 5.65
N GLU A 183 10.03 17.06 5.06
CA GLU A 183 11.01 18.00 5.60
C GLU A 183 10.70 18.43 7.05
N ARG A 184 9.43 18.41 7.45
CA ARG A 184 9.02 18.72 8.83
C ARG A 184 9.54 17.69 9.84
N ASP A 185 9.86 16.48 9.37
CA ASP A 185 10.43 15.42 10.18
C ASP A 185 11.98 15.49 10.21
N ALA A 186 12.62 16.35 9.40
CA ALA A 186 14.09 16.43 9.32
C ALA A 186 14.73 16.79 10.66
N GLY A 187 14.11 17.70 11.43
CA GLY A 187 14.58 18.08 12.77
C GLY A 187 14.41 16.99 13.85
N LEU A 188 13.80 15.84 13.52
CA LEU A 188 13.78 14.68 14.40
C LEU A 188 15.11 13.92 14.38
N ALA A 189 15.87 14.03 13.28
CA ALA A 189 17.21 13.48 13.19
C ALA A 189 18.20 14.27 14.07
N ASP A 190 17.99 15.59 14.22
CA ASP A 190 18.82 16.50 15.04
C ASP A 190 18.37 16.57 16.53
N SER A 191 17.51 15.64 16.95
CA SER A 191 16.85 15.58 18.28
C SER A 191 17.68 14.70 19.26
N PRO A 192 17.31 14.49 20.55
CA PRO A 192 18.03 13.62 21.50
C PRO A 192 18.17 12.14 21.10
N PHE A 193 17.81 11.79 19.86
CA PHE A 193 17.89 10.48 19.22
C PHE A 193 19.12 10.35 18.30
N ASP A 194 20.12 11.23 18.43
CA ASP A 194 21.35 11.33 17.62
C ASP A 194 22.10 9.98 17.47
N ASP A 195 21.88 9.03 18.39
CA ASP A 195 22.46 7.68 18.38
C ASP A 195 21.65 6.63 17.57
N GLN A 196 20.54 7.00 16.91
CA GLN A 196 19.66 6.06 16.20
C GLN A 196 19.60 6.33 14.69
N PRO A 197 20.56 5.81 13.89
CA PRO A 197 20.62 6.03 12.45
C PRO A 197 19.40 5.48 11.68
N ASP A 198 18.58 4.62 12.31
CA ASP A 198 17.37 4.04 11.74
C ASP A 198 16.05 4.71 12.21
N LEU A 199 16.11 5.84 12.93
CA LEU A 199 14.94 6.54 13.48
C LEU A 199 13.87 6.85 12.42
N LEU A 200 14.26 7.56 11.35
CA LEU A 200 13.35 7.94 10.28
C LEU A 200 12.81 6.72 9.50
N PRO A 201 13.62 5.70 9.15
CA PRO A 201 13.12 4.43 8.63
C PRO A 201 12.03 3.77 9.49
N ARG A 202 12.21 3.72 10.82
CA ARG A 202 11.23 3.13 11.75
C ARG A 202 9.91 3.92 11.77
N ILE A 203 10.01 5.24 11.82
CA ILE A 203 8.85 6.15 11.76
C ILE A 203 8.10 5.96 10.43
N SER A 204 8.81 5.94 9.31
CA SER A 204 8.23 5.75 7.98
C SER A 204 7.49 4.41 7.87
N ALA A 205 8.08 3.31 8.34
CA ALA A 205 7.46 1.99 8.34
C ALA A 205 6.19 1.95 9.21
N ALA A 206 6.22 2.57 10.39
CA ALA A 206 5.05 2.69 11.26
C ALA A 206 3.91 3.48 10.60
N ARG A 207 4.23 4.57 9.88
CA ARG A 207 3.24 5.36 9.13
C ARG A 207 2.64 4.56 7.96
N CYS A 208 3.45 3.76 7.25
CA CYS A 208 2.96 2.84 6.22
C CYS A 208 1.99 1.78 6.77
N ALA A 209 2.07 1.42 8.06
CA ALA A 209 1.15 0.48 8.69
C ALA A 209 -0.24 1.07 8.98
N ARG A 210 -0.41 2.40 8.92
CA ARG A 210 -1.63 3.11 9.33
C ARG A 210 -2.70 3.25 8.24
N THR A 211 -2.64 2.47 7.16
CA THR A 211 -3.64 2.52 6.06
C THR A 211 -5.10 2.31 6.49
N SER A 212 -5.34 1.74 7.69
CA SER A 212 -6.69 1.55 8.27
C SER A 212 -7.15 2.69 9.18
N TYR A 213 -6.25 3.61 9.53
CA TYR A 213 -6.50 4.72 10.44
C TYR A 213 -6.01 6.00 9.76
N LEU A 214 -6.79 6.48 8.79
CA LEU A 214 -6.57 7.73 8.04
C LEU A 214 -6.68 8.97 8.95
N THR A 215 -5.86 9.04 9.99
CA THR A 215 -5.52 10.28 10.68
C THR A 215 -4.15 10.70 10.17
N HIS A 216 -4.06 11.01 8.87
CA HIS A 216 -2.90 11.73 8.33
C HIS A 216 -3.08 13.26 8.47
N ASP A 217 -4.07 13.70 9.27
CA ASP A 217 -4.43 15.08 9.59
C ASP A 217 -3.39 15.81 10.49
N GLY A 218 -2.11 15.68 10.16
CA GLY A 218 -1.09 16.63 10.61
C GLY A 218 -0.63 16.54 12.06
N ARG A 219 -1.03 15.52 12.82
CA ARG A 219 -0.39 15.17 14.11
C ARG A 219 0.59 14.02 13.93
N SER A 220 1.83 14.36 13.58
CA SER A 220 2.95 13.42 13.72
C SER A 220 3.32 13.32 15.20
N ASP A 221 3.15 12.14 15.79
CA ASP A 221 3.71 11.80 17.10
C ASP A 221 4.81 10.74 16.87
N PRO A 222 6.07 11.14 16.76
CA PRO A 222 7.20 10.22 16.57
C PRO A 222 7.27 9.14 17.65
N SER A 223 6.90 9.44 18.89
CA SER A 223 6.89 8.44 19.97
C SER A 223 5.85 7.36 19.72
N ALA A 224 4.65 7.74 19.27
CA ALA A 224 3.61 6.79 18.87
C ALA A 224 4.00 5.99 17.62
N ASP A 225 4.72 6.60 16.68
CA ASP A 225 5.25 5.92 15.50
C ASP A 225 6.27 4.83 15.91
N LEU A 226 7.22 5.15 16.78
CA LEU A 226 8.22 4.19 17.28
C LEU A 226 7.59 3.05 18.08
N LYS A 227 6.64 3.34 18.98
CA LYS A 227 5.89 2.30 19.71
C LYS A 227 5.14 1.36 18.77
N LEU A 228 4.58 1.90 17.68
CA LEU A 228 3.93 1.08 16.66
C LEU A 228 4.95 0.23 15.91
N PHE A 229 6.10 0.79 15.52
CA PHE A 229 7.18 0.03 14.89
C PHE A 229 7.62 -1.15 15.75
N ASP A 230 7.90 -0.91 17.05
CA ASP A 230 8.35 -1.94 17.98
C ASP A 230 7.30 -3.06 18.10
N LYS A 231 6.00 -2.70 18.14
CA LYS A 231 4.90 -3.66 18.13
C LYS A 231 4.84 -4.48 16.84
N LEU A 232 5.12 -3.89 15.67
CA LEU A 232 5.10 -4.62 14.40
C LEU A 232 6.17 -5.72 14.37
N ILE A 233 7.39 -5.41 14.84
CA ILE A 233 8.53 -6.34 14.76
C ILE A 233 8.60 -7.36 15.92
N SER A 234 7.91 -7.09 17.03
CA SER A 234 7.88 -7.96 18.23
C SER A 234 6.60 -8.77 18.38
N ALA A 235 5.59 -8.54 17.54
CA ALA A 235 4.38 -9.37 17.52
C ALA A 235 4.72 -10.82 17.17
N ASP A 236 3.89 -11.75 17.64
CA ASP A 236 3.98 -13.17 17.32
C ASP A 236 2.68 -13.65 16.65
N PRO A 237 2.67 -13.88 15.32
CA PRO A 237 3.77 -13.65 14.38
C PRO A 237 3.99 -12.16 14.07
N PRO A 238 5.20 -11.77 13.61
CA PRO A 238 5.52 -10.39 13.33
C PRO A 238 4.79 -9.85 12.08
N HIS A 239 4.59 -8.54 12.06
CA HIS A 239 3.89 -7.82 11.00
C HIS A 239 4.85 -7.00 10.14
N TRP A 240 5.67 -7.67 9.32
CA TRP A 240 6.76 -7.02 8.59
C TRP A 240 6.40 -6.33 7.27
N SER A 241 5.18 -6.51 6.73
CA SER A 241 4.84 -5.91 5.42
C SER A 241 5.02 -4.38 5.36
N PRO A 242 4.73 -3.58 6.41
CA PRO A 242 4.98 -2.14 6.37
C PRO A 242 6.45 -1.75 6.17
N LEU A 243 7.37 -2.61 6.58
CA LEU A 243 8.82 -2.37 6.46
C LEU A 243 9.31 -2.56 5.01
N GLU A 244 8.50 -3.15 4.12
CA GLU A 244 8.89 -3.30 2.70
C GLU A 244 8.88 -1.98 1.93
N HIS A 245 8.04 -1.03 2.36
CA HIS A 245 7.90 0.27 1.72
C HIS A 245 9.12 1.19 1.95
N VAL A 246 9.90 0.91 3.00
CA VAL A 246 11.10 1.66 3.38
C VAL A 246 12.32 0.94 2.84
N ALA A 247 13.14 1.63 2.04
CA ALA A 247 14.27 0.99 1.37
C ALA A 247 15.47 1.92 1.19
N THR A 248 16.67 1.36 1.13
CA THR A 248 17.92 2.07 0.84
C THR A 248 18.49 1.63 -0.52
N PRO A 249 19.19 2.51 -1.26
CA PRO A 249 19.81 2.13 -2.53
C PRO A 249 20.74 0.94 -2.36
N TRP A 250 20.60 -0.03 -3.26
CA TRP A 250 21.47 -1.19 -3.29
C TRP A 250 21.62 -1.71 -4.73
N PRO A 251 22.45 -1.03 -5.56
CA PRO A 251 22.59 -1.32 -6.99
C PRO A 251 22.93 -2.79 -7.31
N GLU A 252 23.61 -3.48 -6.40
CA GLU A 252 23.99 -4.89 -6.52
C GLU A 252 22.78 -5.82 -6.61
N ASN A 253 21.60 -5.42 -6.12
CA ASN A 253 20.35 -6.17 -6.32
C ASN A 253 19.90 -6.22 -7.80
N ARG A 254 20.60 -5.51 -8.72
CA ARG A 254 20.45 -5.68 -10.18
C ARG A 254 21.31 -6.81 -10.75
N ALA A 255 22.39 -7.20 -10.07
CA ALA A 255 23.36 -8.19 -10.52
C ALA A 255 23.17 -9.53 -9.80
N GLN A 256 23.68 -10.62 -10.39
CA GLN A 256 23.91 -11.88 -9.66
C GLN A 256 25.11 -11.65 -8.71
N GLY A 257 25.00 -11.99 -7.42
CA GLY A 257 26.07 -11.69 -6.44
C GLY A 257 25.80 -12.15 -5.01
N GLU A 258 26.38 -11.45 -4.02
CA GLU A 258 26.24 -11.69 -2.57
C GLU A 258 25.55 -10.47 -1.91
N LEU A 259 24.70 -10.70 -0.91
CA LEU A 259 24.11 -9.65 -0.06
C LEU A 259 25.11 -9.20 0.99
N ARG A 260 25.69 -8.01 0.81
CA ARG A 260 26.64 -7.40 1.76
C ARG A 260 26.05 -6.13 2.35
N PHE A 261 25.93 -6.06 3.67
CA PHE A 261 25.42 -4.88 4.37
C PHE A 261 25.92 -4.79 5.81
N THR A 262 25.89 -3.61 6.40
CA THR A 262 26.06 -3.45 7.85
C THR A 262 24.69 -3.40 8.48
N ASP A 263 24.40 -4.28 9.41
CA ASP A 263 23.11 -4.29 10.11
C ASP A 263 23.02 -3.18 11.17
N ARG A 264 21.84 -3.07 11.79
CA ARG A 264 21.55 -2.08 12.85
C ARG A 264 22.44 -2.18 14.09
N HIS A 265 23.20 -3.26 14.27
CA HIS A 265 24.14 -3.44 15.37
C HIS A 265 25.58 -3.13 14.97
N GLY A 266 25.79 -2.59 13.76
CA GLY A 266 27.13 -2.30 13.23
C GLY A 266 27.86 -3.54 12.74
N ALA A 267 27.21 -4.71 12.70
CA ALA A 267 27.84 -5.94 12.25
C ALA A 267 27.77 -6.02 10.72
N ARG A 268 28.92 -6.34 10.11
CA ARG A 268 28.99 -6.61 8.68
C ARG A 268 28.40 -7.98 8.39
N GLN A 269 27.32 -7.99 7.61
CA GLN A 269 26.63 -9.16 7.09
C GLN A 269 27.08 -9.45 5.66
N GLU A 270 27.34 -10.72 5.37
CA GLU A 270 27.68 -11.22 4.04
C GLU A 270 26.92 -12.52 3.80
N LEU A 271 25.83 -12.43 3.05
CA LEU A 271 24.87 -13.50 2.83
C LEU A 271 24.87 -13.91 1.34
N PRO A 272 25.15 -15.18 1.00
CA PRO A 272 25.09 -15.63 -0.39
C PRO A 272 23.66 -15.51 -0.96
N LEU A 273 23.48 -14.90 -2.14
CA LEU A 273 22.15 -14.79 -2.78
C LEU A 273 21.64 -16.14 -3.31
N THR A 274 22.41 -17.22 -3.19
CA THR A 274 21.94 -18.59 -3.42
C THR A 274 20.90 -19.05 -2.38
N HIS A 275 20.80 -18.36 -1.24
CA HIS A 275 19.88 -18.70 -0.14
C HIS A 275 18.73 -17.69 0.04
N LEU A 276 18.66 -16.65 -0.78
CA LEU A 276 17.57 -15.68 -0.79
C LEU A 276 17.10 -15.53 -2.25
N PRO A 277 15.81 -15.71 -2.58
CA PRO A 277 15.33 -15.11 -3.82
C PRO A 277 15.67 -13.62 -3.74
N ARG A 278 16.14 -13.02 -4.86
CA ARG A 278 16.51 -11.59 -5.00
C ARG A 278 15.83 -10.75 -3.93
N VAL A 279 16.61 -9.97 -3.19
CA VAL A 279 16.14 -9.24 -2.00
C VAL A 279 14.93 -8.38 -2.34
N GLY A 280 13.75 -8.96 -2.10
CA GLY A 280 12.46 -8.43 -2.51
C GLY A 280 12.24 -8.19 -4.01
N ASN A 281 11.08 -7.60 -4.27
CA ASN A 281 10.57 -7.16 -5.57
C ASN A 281 11.09 -5.76 -5.99
N LEU A 282 11.95 -5.11 -5.21
CA LEU A 282 12.42 -3.74 -5.41
C LEU A 282 13.82 -3.72 -6.05
N LEU A 283 13.88 -3.71 -7.38
CA LEU A 283 15.12 -3.87 -8.14
C LEU A 283 16.11 -2.71 -7.91
N GLY A 284 17.31 -3.02 -7.39
CA GLY A 284 18.33 -2.01 -7.06
C GLY A 284 18.14 -1.35 -5.70
N TRP A 285 17.32 -1.95 -4.84
CA TRP A 285 17.01 -1.46 -3.49
C TRP A 285 17.04 -2.61 -2.48
N ARG A 286 17.30 -2.29 -1.22
CA ARG A 286 17.15 -3.19 -0.07
C ARG A 286 16.08 -2.65 0.85
N SER A 287 15.05 -3.44 1.16
CA SER A 287 14.00 -3.04 2.10
C SER A 287 14.43 -3.18 3.56
N LEU A 288 13.87 -2.36 4.44
CA LEU A 288 14.06 -2.45 5.90
C LEU A 288 13.60 -3.81 6.44
N ARG A 289 12.57 -4.40 5.81
CA ARG A 289 12.10 -5.76 6.12
C ARG A 289 13.25 -6.78 6.06
N THR A 290 14.07 -6.72 5.01
CA THR A 290 15.17 -7.68 4.82
C THR A 290 16.17 -7.60 5.96
N GLU A 291 16.50 -6.39 6.41
CA GLU A 291 17.43 -6.18 7.53
C GLU A 291 16.87 -6.72 8.84
N VAL A 292 15.58 -6.48 9.11
CA VAL A 292 14.91 -6.97 10.33
C VAL A 292 14.78 -8.49 10.32
N GLU A 293 14.40 -9.09 9.19
CA GLU A 293 14.32 -10.54 9.02
C GLU A 293 15.68 -11.20 9.29
N ALA A 294 16.74 -10.68 8.65
CA ALA A 294 18.10 -11.19 8.83
C ALA A 294 18.57 -11.06 10.28
N ALA A 295 18.33 -9.90 10.92
CA ALA A 295 18.71 -9.66 12.33
C ALA A 295 17.94 -10.54 13.32
N GLN A 296 16.73 -11.00 12.98
CA GLN A 296 15.95 -11.95 13.79
C GLN A 296 16.24 -13.42 13.44
N GLY A 297 17.21 -13.68 12.57
CA GLY A 297 17.60 -15.04 12.18
C GLY A 297 16.57 -15.77 11.33
N ALA A 298 15.67 -15.04 10.66
CA ALA A 298 14.69 -15.65 9.76
C ALA A 298 15.41 -16.35 8.60
N ARG A 299 15.05 -17.62 8.34
CA ARG A 299 15.60 -18.41 7.24
C ARG A 299 14.55 -18.59 6.15
N THR A 300 14.90 -18.27 4.92
CA THR A 300 13.98 -18.42 3.77
C THR A 300 13.80 -19.87 3.34
N PHE A 301 14.82 -20.70 3.53
CA PHE A 301 14.79 -22.13 3.26
C PHE A 301 15.15 -22.89 4.55
N THR A 302 14.37 -23.91 4.86
CA THR A 302 14.61 -24.84 5.97
C THR A 302 15.70 -25.83 5.63
#